data_AF-A0A820XWM3-F1
#
_entry.id   AF-A0A820XWM3-F1
#
_cell.length_a   1.000
_cell.length_b   1.000
_cell.length_c   1.000
_cell.angle_alpha   90.00
_cell.angle_beta   90.00
_cell.angle_gamma   90.00
#
_symmetry.space_group_name_H-M   'P 1'
#
loop_
_entity.id
_entity.type
_entity.pdbx_description
1 polymer ?
#
loop_
_entity_poly.entity_id
_entity_poly.type
_entity_poly.pdbx_seq_one_letter_code
_entity_poly.pdbx_strand_id
1 'polypeptide(L)'
;MATDVPRVSVQDVLNCSFSVWYPIFEKHSIKSVILNLTDDVLQYLRSDEFYLPTSANEAMDEMRQANAESSDDEDHWSDEDADNDSTKKISFPEFEQKIKNVLDQYDAVFPKLNWSSPKDARWMISDSRLKCMNLADIFLLLKSSDFITHDLCEPFKFCHDDTNNSLSTIQYVLVLRKWSALHPSKEFRCFVKNHRIIGHQGYCADIGT
;
A
#
# COMPACT_ATOMS: atom_id res chain seq x y z
N MET A 1 -38.69 6.98 -13.50
CA MET A 1 -37.60 6.82 -14.49
C MET A 1 -36.62 5.83 -13.90
N ALA A 2 -36.39 4.67 -14.54
CA ALA A 2 -35.39 3.74 -14.05
C ALA A 2 -34.02 4.42 -14.14
N THR A 3 -33.37 4.63 -13.01
CA THR A 3 -31.97 5.03 -12.96
C THR A 3 -31.16 3.85 -13.48
N ASP A 4 -30.71 3.93 -14.73
CA ASP A 4 -29.78 2.95 -15.29
C ASP A 4 -28.47 3.04 -14.50
N VAL A 5 -28.27 2.08 -13.60
CA VAL A 5 -27.07 2.01 -12.77
C VAL A 5 -25.92 1.60 -13.69
N PRO A 6 -24.83 2.40 -13.78
CA PRO A 6 -23.70 2.06 -14.62
C PRO A 6 -23.17 0.68 -14.26
N ARG A 7 -23.08 -0.22 -15.23
CA ARG A 7 -22.44 -1.53 -15.06
C ARG A 7 -20.94 -1.36 -15.26
N VAL A 8 -20.15 -1.84 -14.31
CA VAL A 8 -18.68 -1.81 -14.37
C VAL A 8 -18.22 -3.08 -15.10
N SER A 9 -17.33 -2.94 -16.08
CA SER A 9 -16.66 -4.06 -16.75
C SER A 9 -15.29 -4.37 -16.13
N VAL A 10 -14.77 -5.58 -16.36
CA VAL A 10 -13.39 -5.95 -16.02
C VAL A 10 -12.40 -4.98 -16.64
N GLN A 11 -12.63 -4.57 -17.89
CA GLN A 11 -11.78 -3.60 -18.58
C GLN A 11 -11.78 -2.22 -17.91
N ASP A 12 -12.93 -1.77 -17.35
CA ASP A 12 -13.01 -0.51 -16.61
C ASP A 12 -12.09 -0.54 -15.37
N VAL A 13 -12.07 -1.66 -14.64
CA VAL A 13 -11.17 -1.85 -13.49
C VAL A 13 -9.70 -1.88 -13.94
N LEU A 14 -9.37 -2.64 -15.00
CA LEU A 14 -8.00 -2.71 -15.54
C LEU A 14 -7.49 -1.33 -16.00
N ASN A 15 -8.32 -0.53 -16.65
CA ASN A 15 -7.98 0.84 -17.08
C ASN A 15 -7.66 1.76 -15.89
N CYS A 16 -8.18 1.46 -14.71
CA CYS A 16 -7.92 2.21 -13.48
C CYS A 16 -6.67 1.72 -12.71
N SER A 17 -5.98 0.68 -13.19
CA SER A 17 -4.71 0.23 -12.61
C SER A 17 -3.64 1.32 -12.70
N PHE A 18 -2.87 1.52 -11.62
CA PHE A 18 -1.81 2.52 -11.55
C PHE A 18 -0.81 2.41 -12.71
N SER A 19 -0.42 1.17 -13.06
CA SER A 19 0.49 0.90 -14.17
C SER A 19 -0.04 1.36 -15.54
N VAL A 20 -1.36 1.49 -15.69
CA VAL A 20 -2.01 1.91 -16.94
C VAL A 20 -2.10 3.43 -17.03
N TRP A 21 -2.62 4.10 -16.01
CA TRP A 21 -2.85 5.55 -16.08
C TRP A 21 -1.62 6.38 -15.74
N TYR A 22 -0.69 5.89 -14.91
CA TYR A 22 0.46 6.69 -14.46
C TYR A 22 1.36 7.15 -15.60
N PRO A 23 1.73 6.33 -16.60
CA PRO A 23 2.52 6.78 -17.74
C PRO A 23 1.84 7.91 -18.55
N ILE A 24 0.50 7.93 -18.61
CA ILE A 24 -0.28 8.94 -19.33
C ILE A 24 -0.25 10.28 -18.57
N PHE A 25 -0.33 10.23 -17.25
CA PHE A 25 -0.46 11.41 -16.38
C PHE A 25 0.78 11.69 -15.52
N GLU A 26 1.94 11.14 -15.87
CA GLU A 26 3.16 11.21 -15.05
C GLU A 26 3.57 12.66 -14.73
N LYS A 27 3.35 13.57 -15.68
CA LYS A 27 3.64 15.01 -15.52
C LYS A 27 2.68 15.73 -14.58
N HIS A 28 1.53 15.13 -14.28
CA HIS A 28 0.46 15.70 -13.47
C HIS A 28 0.24 14.94 -12.15
N SER A 29 1.06 13.92 -11.87
CA SER A 29 0.99 13.10 -10.66
C SER A 29 2.28 13.21 -9.86
N ILE A 30 2.19 12.88 -8.57
CA ILE A 30 3.37 12.75 -7.70
C ILE A 30 4.28 11.65 -8.27
N LYS A 31 5.59 11.92 -8.30
CA LYS A 31 6.60 10.95 -8.76
C LYS A 31 6.47 9.64 -8.01
N SER A 32 6.42 8.55 -8.76
CA SER A 32 6.14 7.21 -8.29
C SER A 32 6.99 6.20 -9.05
N VAL A 33 7.43 5.15 -8.35
CA VAL A 33 8.13 4.01 -8.93
C VAL A 33 7.21 2.79 -8.86
N ILE A 34 7.16 2.03 -9.96
CA ILE A 34 6.32 0.84 -10.10
C ILE A 34 7.24 -0.37 -10.07
N LEU A 35 7.02 -1.26 -9.11
CA LEU A 35 7.76 -2.52 -8.95
C LEU A 35 6.80 -3.68 -9.22
N ASN A 36 7.11 -4.53 -10.19
CA ASN A 36 6.30 -5.73 -10.43
C ASN A 36 6.42 -6.67 -9.23
N LEU A 37 5.27 -7.14 -8.73
CA LEU A 37 5.26 -8.19 -7.72
C LEU A 37 5.66 -9.50 -8.39
N THR A 38 6.62 -10.19 -7.78
CA THR A 38 6.98 -11.56 -8.11
C THR A 38 5.97 -12.52 -7.47
N ASP A 39 5.88 -13.75 -7.99
CA ASP A 39 4.86 -14.72 -7.55
C ASP A 39 5.02 -15.09 -6.06
N ASP A 40 6.24 -15.12 -5.56
CA ASP A 40 6.58 -15.37 -4.15
C ASP A 40 6.11 -14.22 -3.23
N VAL A 41 6.35 -12.96 -3.61
CA VAL A 41 5.85 -11.79 -2.87
C VAL A 41 4.33 -11.75 -2.91
N LEU A 42 3.73 -12.07 -4.06
CA LEU A 42 2.28 -12.11 -4.23
C LEU A 42 1.65 -13.21 -3.35
N GLN A 43 2.24 -14.40 -3.33
CA GLN A 43 1.81 -15.51 -2.48
C GLN A 43 1.95 -15.14 -0.99
N TYR A 44 3.04 -14.49 -0.62
CA TYR A 44 3.24 -13.99 0.73
C TYR A 44 2.17 -12.97 1.12
N LEU A 45 1.90 -11.96 0.28
CA LEU A 45 0.88 -10.95 0.60
C LEU A 45 -0.53 -11.54 0.69
N ARG A 46 -0.82 -12.63 -0.05
CA ARG A 46 -2.10 -13.36 0.01
C ARG A 46 -2.21 -14.31 1.20
N SER A 47 -1.12 -14.63 1.90
CA SER A 47 -1.18 -15.55 3.02
C SER A 47 -1.78 -14.87 4.25
N ASP A 48 -2.71 -15.55 4.90
CA ASP A 48 -3.27 -15.12 6.20
C ASP A 48 -2.23 -15.13 7.32
N GLU A 49 -1.10 -15.82 7.13
CA GLU A 49 0.01 -15.82 8.07
C GLU A 49 0.61 -14.40 8.20
N PHE A 50 0.62 -13.87 9.43
CA PHE A 50 1.15 -12.55 9.76
C PHE A 50 2.58 -12.65 10.31
N TYR A 51 3.57 -12.65 9.40
CA TYR A 51 4.99 -12.50 9.72
C TYR A 51 5.63 -11.53 8.75
N LEU A 52 6.66 -10.82 9.20
CA LEU A 52 7.44 -9.92 8.36
C LEU A 52 8.68 -10.64 7.78
N PRO A 53 9.19 -10.20 6.61
CA PRO A 53 10.47 -10.64 6.12
C PRO A 53 11.60 -10.36 7.11
N THR A 54 12.64 -11.18 7.10
CA THR A 54 13.77 -11.05 8.03
C THR A 54 14.37 -9.63 8.00
N SER A 55 14.60 -9.07 6.81
CA SER A 55 15.12 -7.70 6.65
C SER A 55 14.18 -6.61 7.18
N ALA A 56 12.87 -6.86 7.24
CA ALA A 56 11.91 -5.94 7.83
C ALA A 56 11.94 -6.00 9.36
N ASN A 57 12.05 -7.20 9.95
CA ASN A 57 12.26 -7.33 11.40
C ASN A 57 13.56 -6.64 11.83
N GLU A 58 14.66 -6.85 11.09
CA GLU A 58 15.94 -6.18 11.34
C GLU A 58 15.79 -4.65 11.33
N ALA A 59 15.06 -4.09 10.36
CA ALA A 59 14.80 -2.65 10.28
C ALA A 59 13.99 -2.11 11.48
N MET A 60 13.11 -2.92 12.07
CA MET A 60 12.40 -2.54 13.31
C MET A 60 13.33 -2.54 14.52
N ASP A 61 14.19 -3.54 14.63
CA ASP A 61 15.13 -3.66 15.74
C ASP A 61 16.19 -2.55 15.72
N GLU A 62 16.70 -2.19 14.54
CA GLU A 62 17.57 -1.03 14.36
C GLU A 62 16.90 0.27 14.84
N MET A 63 15.62 0.48 14.53
CA MET A 63 14.87 1.66 14.97
C MET A 63 14.66 1.67 16.49
N ARG A 64 14.37 0.51 17.10
CA ARG A 64 14.22 0.36 18.55
C ARG A 64 15.52 0.71 19.27
N GLN A 65 16.65 0.20 18.78
CA GLN A 65 17.97 0.48 19.34
C GLN A 65 18.33 1.97 19.22
N ALA A 66 18.10 2.58 18.05
CA ALA A 66 18.37 4.01 17.85
C ALA A 66 17.54 4.93 18.77
N ASN A 67 16.30 4.54 19.08
CA ASN A 67 15.45 5.30 20.01
C ASN A 67 15.86 5.09 21.48
N ALA A 68 16.34 3.90 21.84
CA ALA A 68 16.83 3.60 23.19
C ALA A 68 18.10 4.40 23.54
N GLU A 69 19.01 4.61 22.58
CA GLU A 69 20.20 5.45 22.81
C GLU A 69 19.88 6.95 22.98
N SER A 70 18.66 7.39 22.64
CA SER A 70 18.21 8.77 22.80
C SER A 70 17.41 9.03 24.09
N SER A 71 17.06 7.98 24.85
CA SER A 71 16.21 8.06 26.04
C SER A 71 16.93 7.45 27.23
N ASP A 72 17.34 8.29 28.19
CA ASP A 72 18.02 7.90 29.44
C ASP A 72 17.04 7.28 30.47
N ASP A 73 16.02 6.56 30.00
CA ASP A 73 15.05 5.84 30.83
C ASP A 73 15.34 4.34 30.75
N GLU A 74 16.05 3.85 31.77
CA GLU A 74 16.36 2.43 31.99
C GLU A 74 15.09 1.61 32.34
N ASP A 75 14.27 1.29 31.35
CA ASP A 75 13.30 0.19 31.46
C ASP A 75 13.82 -1.02 30.68
N HIS A 76 14.77 -1.73 31.29
CA HIS A 76 15.32 -2.99 30.81
C HIS A 76 14.30 -4.12 30.99
N TRP A 77 13.35 -4.23 30.07
CA TRP A 77 12.65 -5.51 29.85
C TRP A 77 13.55 -6.37 28.98
N SER A 78 14.47 -7.11 29.62
CA SER A 78 15.12 -8.25 29.00
C SER A 78 14.05 -9.31 28.75
N ASP A 79 13.48 -9.33 27.54
CA ASP A 79 12.81 -10.53 27.04
C ASP A 79 13.90 -11.59 26.79
N GLU A 80 14.33 -12.24 27.87
CA GLU A 80 14.92 -13.59 27.82
C GLU A 80 13.82 -14.63 27.56
N ASP A 81 13.04 -14.43 26.50
CA ASP A 81 12.22 -15.48 25.89
C ASP A 81 12.74 -15.74 24.48
N ALA A 82 14.02 -16.14 24.41
CA ALA A 82 14.56 -16.85 23.26
C ALA A 82 14.04 -18.31 23.25
N ASP A 83 12.72 -18.48 23.32
CA ASP A 83 12.08 -19.79 23.24
C ASP A 83 11.64 -20.03 21.78
N ASN A 84 12.54 -20.69 21.06
CA ASN A 84 12.26 -21.65 19.97
C ASN A 84 10.84 -21.64 19.38
N ASP A 85 10.52 -20.65 18.54
CA ASP A 85 9.44 -20.82 17.57
C ASP A 85 9.93 -20.64 16.13
N SER A 86 9.45 -21.57 15.33
CA SER A 86 9.54 -21.75 13.90
C SER A 86 9.11 -20.54 13.05
N THR A 87 9.64 -19.35 13.32
CA THR A 87 9.45 -18.17 12.47
C THR A 87 10.05 -18.48 11.10
N LYS A 88 9.18 -18.76 10.12
CA LYS A 88 9.57 -18.92 8.71
C LYS A 88 10.42 -17.71 8.34
N LYS A 89 11.72 -17.92 8.15
CA LYS A 89 12.64 -16.91 7.63
C LYS A 89 12.31 -16.69 6.16
N ILE A 90 11.34 -15.81 5.90
CA ILE A 90 11.05 -15.35 4.54
C ILE A 90 11.92 -14.14 4.23
N SER A 91 12.39 -14.07 3.00
CA SER A 91 13.10 -12.90 2.49
C SER A 91 12.88 -12.82 0.99
N PHE A 92 12.90 -11.60 0.47
CA PHE A 92 12.79 -11.32 -0.95
C PHE A 92 13.96 -10.41 -1.37
N PRO A 93 15.22 -10.88 -1.33
CA PRO A 93 16.38 -9.99 -1.37
C PRO A 93 16.41 -9.03 -2.57
N GLU A 94 16.08 -9.52 -3.78
CA GLU A 94 16.05 -8.69 -4.98
C GLU A 94 14.92 -7.66 -4.94
N PHE A 95 13.74 -8.05 -4.45
CA PHE A 95 12.57 -7.17 -4.37
C PHE A 95 12.73 -6.12 -3.25
N GLU A 96 13.20 -6.55 -2.08
CA GLU A 96 13.55 -5.69 -0.95
C GLU A 96 14.64 -4.68 -1.33
N GLN A 97 15.64 -5.09 -2.10
CA GLN A 97 16.66 -4.16 -2.60
C GLN A 97 16.05 -3.10 -3.52
N LYS A 98 15.09 -3.47 -4.38
CA LYS A 98 14.36 -2.48 -5.20
C LYS A 98 13.60 -1.49 -4.34
N ILE A 99 12.98 -1.93 -3.25
CA ILE A 99 12.30 -1.03 -2.30
C ILE A 99 13.31 -0.11 -1.61
N LYS A 100 14.42 -0.66 -1.09
CA LYS A 100 15.50 0.11 -0.45
C LYS A 100 16.04 1.20 -1.39
N ASN A 101 16.32 0.87 -2.65
CA ASN A 101 16.77 1.86 -3.64
C ASN A 101 15.77 3.01 -3.84
N VAL A 102 14.46 2.76 -3.73
CA VAL A 102 13.44 3.81 -3.84
C VAL A 102 13.36 4.64 -2.56
N LEU A 103 13.52 4.03 -1.39
CA LEU A 103 13.63 4.74 -0.11
C LEU A 103 14.85 5.67 -0.11
N ASP A 104 16.00 5.20 -0.58
CA ASP A 104 17.22 6.02 -0.75
C ASP A 104 17.00 7.21 -1.70
N GLN A 105 16.13 7.05 -2.69
CA GLN A 105 15.83 8.10 -3.67
C GLN A 105 14.86 9.17 -3.14
N TYR A 106 13.90 8.81 -2.27
CA TYR A 106 12.78 9.69 -1.88
C TYR A 106 12.72 10.03 -0.40
N ASP A 107 13.59 9.47 0.45
CA ASP A 107 13.61 9.50 1.93
C ASP A 107 12.38 8.87 2.59
N ALA A 108 11.19 9.12 2.04
CA ALA A 108 9.94 8.56 2.49
C ALA A 108 8.99 8.31 1.31
N VAL A 109 8.22 7.24 1.42
CA VAL A 109 7.28 6.80 0.39
C VAL A 109 5.89 6.55 0.94
N PHE A 110 4.91 6.54 0.05
CA PHE A 110 3.55 6.12 0.28
C PHE A 110 3.28 4.88 -0.58
N PRO A 111 3.10 3.69 0.02
CA PRO A 111 2.88 2.46 -0.71
C PRO A 111 1.41 2.31 -1.15
N LYS A 112 1.20 1.68 -2.30
CA LYS A 112 -0.12 1.19 -2.75
C LYS A 112 0.04 0.06 -3.76
N LEU A 113 -1.02 -0.70 -4.03
CA LEU A 113 -1.06 -1.64 -5.14
C LEU A 113 -1.67 -0.99 -6.40
N ASN A 114 -2.07 -1.82 -7.37
CA ASN A 114 -2.69 -1.41 -8.62
C ASN A 114 -3.80 -0.37 -8.41
N TRP A 115 -4.70 -0.55 -7.44
CA TRP A 115 -5.87 0.32 -7.27
C TRP A 115 -5.88 1.02 -5.92
N SER A 116 -5.66 0.28 -4.84
CA SER A 116 -5.93 0.72 -3.48
C SER A 116 -4.67 1.03 -2.68
N SER A 117 -4.79 2.03 -1.80
CA SER A 117 -3.79 2.35 -0.78
C SER A 117 -4.19 1.77 0.57
N PRO A 118 -3.23 1.35 1.43
CA PRO A 118 -3.50 0.69 2.71
C PRO A 118 -3.92 1.69 3.82
N LYS A 119 -4.91 2.52 3.54
CA LYS A 119 -5.33 3.62 4.43
C LYS A 119 -6.12 3.18 5.65
N ASP A 120 -6.75 2.02 5.56
CA ASP A 120 -7.40 1.27 6.63
C ASP A 120 -6.39 0.65 7.62
N ALA A 121 -5.17 0.36 7.16
CA ALA A 121 -4.07 -0.13 8.00
C ALA A 121 -3.20 0.97 8.63
N ARG A 122 -3.65 2.24 8.59
CA ARG A 122 -2.90 3.41 9.12
C ARG A 122 -2.44 3.23 10.58
N TRP A 123 -3.18 2.46 11.37
CA TRP A 123 -2.88 2.19 12.78
C TRP A 123 -1.64 1.32 12.99
N MET A 124 -1.13 0.68 11.95
CA MET A 124 0.02 -0.22 12.04
C MET A 124 1.36 0.51 12.19
N ILE A 125 1.47 1.73 11.68
CA ILE A 125 2.73 2.48 11.69
C ILE A 125 2.63 3.71 12.57
N SER A 126 3.77 4.19 13.06
CA SER A 126 3.81 5.38 13.93
C SER A 126 3.38 6.66 13.21
N ASP A 127 3.66 6.79 11.90
CA ASP A 127 3.21 7.94 11.11
C ASP A 127 1.81 7.72 10.55
N SER A 128 0.86 8.33 11.22
CA SER A 128 -0.54 8.27 10.81
C SER A 128 -0.74 8.70 9.32
N ARG A 129 0.08 9.56 8.71
CA ARG A 129 -0.07 9.97 7.30
C ARG A 129 0.49 8.95 6.29
N LEU A 130 0.65 7.69 6.67
CA LEU A 130 1.11 6.60 5.79
C LEU A 130 2.48 6.93 5.18
N LYS A 131 3.34 7.58 5.98
CA LYS A 131 4.72 7.89 5.63
C LYS A 131 5.57 6.67 5.99
N CYS A 132 6.02 5.94 4.99
CA CYS A 132 6.93 4.81 5.18
C CYS A 132 8.36 5.26 4.98
N MET A 133 9.25 4.91 5.91
CA MET A 133 10.68 5.24 5.88
C MET A 133 11.57 3.99 5.84
N ASN A 134 11.01 2.81 6.08
CA ASN A 134 11.76 1.55 6.08
C ASN A 134 10.92 0.40 5.48
N LEU A 135 11.52 -0.79 5.36
CA LEU A 135 10.85 -1.98 4.84
C LEU A 135 9.70 -2.45 5.72
N ALA A 136 9.85 -2.38 7.05
CA ALA A 136 8.81 -2.81 7.97
C ALA A 136 7.54 -1.99 7.81
N ASP A 137 7.63 -0.67 7.75
CA ASP A 137 6.46 0.19 7.52
C ASP A 137 5.67 -0.25 6.28
N ILE A 138 6.38 -0.57 5.19
CA ILE A 138 5.76 -0.95 3.92
C ILE A 138 5.08 -2.32 4.05
N PHE A 139 5.81 -3.35 4.49
CA PHE A 139 5.25 -4.70 4.57
C PHE A 139 4.13 -4.79 5.61
N LEU A 140 4.26 -4.08 6.72
CA LEU A 140 3.26 -4.04 7.79
C LEU A 140 1.93 -3.43 7.30
N LEU A 141 1.99 -2.31 6.58
CA LEU A 141 0.79 -1.72 5.98
C LEU A 141 0.14 -2.63 4.94
N LEU A 142 0.95 -3.24 4.07
CA LEU A 142 0.43 -4.10 3.01
C LEU A 142 -0.23 -5.36 3.58
N LYS A 143 0.36 -5.95 4.63
CA LYS A 143 -0.17 -7.16 5.28
C LYS A 143 -1.42 -6.92 6.12
N SER A 144 -1.58 -5.73 6.69
CA SER A 144 -2.71 -5.44 7.59
C SER A 144 -3.90 -4.75 6.93
N SER A 145 -3.89 -4.56 5.61
CA SER A 145 -4.93 -3.79 4.91
C SER A 145 -5.92 -4.69 4.19
N ASP A 146 -7.20 -4.54 4.53
CA ASP A 146 -8.32 -5.17 3.84
C ASP A 146 -8.46 -4.63 2.41
N PHE A 147 -8.12 -3.36 2.17
CA PHE A 147 -8.10 -2.82 0.81
C PHE A 147 -7.03 -3.47 -0.07
N ILE A 148 -5.88 -3.82 0.50
CA ILE A 148 -4.85 -4.56 -0.22
C ILE A 148 -5.30 -6.01 -0.45
N THR A 149 -5.88 -6.67 0.55
CA THR A 149 -6.49 -8.00 0.39
C THR A 149 -7.56 -8.03 -0.70
N HIS A 150 -8.44 -7.03 -0.75
CA HIS A 150 -9.44 -6.88 -1.79
C HIS A 150 -8.81 -6.75 -3.19
N ASP A 151 -7.80 -5.90 -3.35
CA ASP A 151 -7.06 -5.76 -4.62
C ASP A 151 -6.50 -7.11 -5.09
N LEU A 152 -6.00 -7.95 -4.17
CA LEU A 152 -5.32 -9.20 -4.48
C LEU A 152 -6.25 -10.39 -4.74
N CYS A 153 -7.43 -10.40 -4.12
CA CYS A 153 -8.33 -11.55 -4.05
C CYS A 153 -9.65 -11.33 -4.81
N GLU A 154 -10.22 -10.14 -4.76
CA GLU A 154 -11.56 -9.84 -5.31
C GLU A 154 -11.63 -8.54 -6.15
N PRO A 155 -10.64 -8.18 -6.99
CA PRO A 155 -10.63 -6.89 -7.70
C PRO A 155 -11.81 -6.70 -8.67
N PHE A 156 -12.39 -7.79 -9.17
CA PHE A 156 -13.49 -7.78 -10.15
C PHE A 156 -14.86 -8.12 -9.56
N LYS A 157 -15.00 -8.18 -8.23
CA LYS A 157 -16.22 -8.59 -7.50
C LYS A 157 -17.52 -7.96 -7.99
N PHE A 158 -17.46 -6.72 -8.45
CA PHE A 158 -18.61 -5.94 -8.92
C PHE A 158 -18.70 -5.82 -10.44
N CYS A 159 -17.86 -6.52 -11.20
CA CYS A 159 -17.87 -6.51 -12.65
C CYS A 159 -18.96 -7.47 -13.19
N HIS A 160 -19.72 -7.01 -14.17
CA HIS A 160 -20.82 -7.79 -14.74
C HIS A 160 -20.36 -8.87 -15.73
N ASP A 161 -19.14 -8.75 -16.23
CA ASP A 161 -18.47 -9.61 -17.20
C ASP A 161 -17.29 -10.38 -16.57
N ASP A 162 -17.24 -10.46 -15.23
CA ASP A 162 -16.21 -11.24 -14.55
C ASP A 162 -16.34 -12.73 -14.85
N THR A 163 -15.22 -13.35 -15.22
CA THR A 163 -15.11 -14.79 -15.48
C THR A 163 -14.08 -15.40 -14.53
N ASN A 164 -14.14 -16.73 -14.33
CA ASN A 164 -13.22 -17.44 -13.43
C ASN A 164 -11.72 -17.26 -13.75
N ASN A 165 -11.36 -16.68 -14.91
CA ASN A 165 -9.97 -16.48 -15.32
C ASN A 165 -9.54 -15.00 -15.37
N SER A 166 -10.39 -14.03 -15.00
CA SER A 166 -10.04 -12.61 -15.09
C SER A 166 -8.78 -12.25 -14.29
N LEU A 167 -8.54 -12.93 -13.16
CA LEU A 167 -7.39 -12.68 -12.29
C LEU A 167 -6.04 -12.95 -12.95
N SER A 168 -5.95 -13.88 -13.91
CA SER A 168 -4.70 -14.18 -14.61
C SER A 168 -4.24 -13.07 -15.56
N THR A 169 -5.12 -12.12 -15.86
CA THR A 169 -4.81 -10.97 -16.71
C THR A 169 -4.07 -9.85 -15.97
N ILE A 170 -3.99 -9.92 -14.63
CA ILE A 170 -3.44 -8.85 -13.81
C ILE A 170 -1.93 -9.06 -13.61
N GLN A 171 -1.13 -8.09 -14.04
CA GLN A 171 0.22 -7.89 -13.50
C GLN A 171 0.11 -7.05 -12.22
N TYR A 172 0.29 -7.68 -11.07
CA TYR A 172 0.30 -6.96 -9.80
C TYR A 172 1.59 -6.16 -9.64
N VAL A 173 1.44 -4.96 -9.09
CA VAL A 173 2.54 -4.02 -8.87
C VAL A 173 2.48 -3.43 -7.47
N LEU A 174 3.64 -3.29 -6.82
CA LEU A 174 3.83 -2.39 -5.71
C LEU A 174 4.22 -1.02 -6.27
N VAL A 175 3.45 -0.01 -5.91
CA VAL A 175 3.71 1.38 -6.28
C VAL A 175 4.24 2.11 -5.05
N LEU A 176 5.45 2.63 -5.16
CA LEU A 176 6.08 3.48 -4.16
C LEU A 176 6.05 4.93 -4.66
N ARG A 177 5.13 5.71 -4.10
CA ARG A 177 4.97 7.12 -4.45
C ARG A 177 5.85 7.95 -3.52
N LYS A 178 6.54 8.97 -4.02
CA LYS A 178 7.25 9.93 -3.17
C LYS A 178 6.28 10.51 -2.15
N TRP A 179 6.61 10.42 -0.87
CA TRP A 179 5.74 10.97 0.16
C TRP A 179 5.74 12.51 0.07
N SER A 180 4.56 13.10 0.25
CA SER A 180 4.39 14.55 0.28
C SER A 180 3.29 14.89 1.27
N ALA A 181 3.53 15.92 2.09
CA ALA A 181 2.55 16.44 3.04
C ALA A 181 1.43 17.20 2.31
N LEU A 182 0.47 16.46 1.75
CA LEU A 182 -0.73 17.05 1.16
C LEU A 182 -1.66 17.55 2.26
N HIS A 183 -2.24 18.72 2.05
CA HIS A 183 -3.24 19.28 2.96
C HIS A 183 -4.60 18.69 2.61
N PRO A 184 -5.30 17.97 3.51
CA PRO A 184 -6.56 17.30 3.18
C PRO A 184 -7.62 18.24 2.59
N SER A 185 -7.71 19.49 3.06
CA SER A 185 -8.64 20.49 2.51
C SER A 185 -8.34 20.92 1.06
N LYS A 186 -7.20 20.51 0.49
CA LYS A 186 -6.83 20.71 -0.92
C LYS A 186 -7.01 19.45 -1.75
N GLU A 187 -7.56 18.39 -1.17
CA GLU A 187 -7.89 17.16 -1.87
C GLU A 187 -9.36 17.17 -2.29
N PHE A 188 -9.58 16.83 -3.56
CA PHE A 188 -10.92 16.76 -4.14
C PHE A 188 -11.04 15.48 -4.96
N ARG A 189 -12.21 14.84 -4.87
CA ARG A 189 -12.63 13.78 -5.77
C ARG A 189 -13.44 14.39 -6.89
N CYS A 190 -12.99 14.26 -8.13
CA CYS A 190 -13.71 14.73 -9.32
C CYS A 190 -14.46 13.59 -9.99
N PHE A 191 -15.70 13.84 -10.41
CA PHE A 191 -16.53 12.89 -11.15
C PHE A 191 -16.63 13.33 -12.62
N VAL A 192 -16.31 12.42 -13.53
CA VAL A 192 -16.27 12.69 -14.98
C VAL A 192 -17.25 11.75 -15.69
N LYS A 193 -18.06 12.30 -16.59
CA LYS A 193 -18.93 11.54 -17.50
C LYS A 193 -18.89 12.17 -18.88
N ASN A 194 -18.76 11.37 -19.93
CA ASN A 194 -18.68 11.85 -21.32
C ASN A 194 -17.63 12.95 -21.53
N HIS A 195 -16.42 12.75 -20.97
CA HIS A 195 -15.31 13.71 -21.03
C HIS A 195 -15.62 15.10 -20.42
N ARG A 196 -16.62 15.19 -19.54
CA ARG A 196 -16.99 16.42 -18.82
C ARG A 196 -17.02 16.18 -17.32
N ILE A 197 -16.53 17.16 -16.56
CA ILE A 197 -16.65 17.16 -15.10
C ILE A 197 -18.12 17.40 -14.75
N ILE A 198 -18.73 16.48 -14.00
CA ILE A 198 -20.13 16.55 -13.57
C ILE A 198 -20.27 16.88 -12.09
N GLY A 199 -19.17 16.85 -11.33
CA GLY A 199 -19.15 17.22 -9.93
C GLY A 199 -17.78 17.02 -9.29
N HIS A 200 -17.63 17.56 -8.09
CA HIS A 200 -16.49 17.30 -7.23
C HIS A 200 -16.95 17.15 -5.77
N GLN A 201 -16.17 16.43 -4.96
CA GLN A 201 -16.35 16.33 -3.52
C GLN A 201 -15.04 16.69 -2.83
N GLY A 202 -15.05 17.75 -2.03
CA GLY A 202 -13.92 18.10 -1.15
C GLY A 202 -13.96 17.30 0.14
N TYR A 203 -12.84 17.28 0.86
CA TYR A 203 -12.79 16.71 2.19
C TYR A 203 -13.70 17.50 3.15
N CYS A 204 -14.73 16.86 3.71
CA CYS A 204 -15.49 17.44 4.81
C CYS A 204 -14.75 17.06 6.09
N ALA A 205 -14.12 18.05 6.75
CA ALA A 205 -13.65 17.83 8.11
C ALA A 205 -14.89 17.72 8.98
N ASP A 206 -15.17 16.53 9.53
CA ASP A 206 -16.07 16.43 10.67
C ASP A 206 -15.45 17.27 11.78
N ILE A 207 -16.01 18.46 11.99
CA ILE A 207 -15.75 19.26 13.18
C ILE A 207 -16.45 18.51 14.30
N GLY A 208 -15.73 17.59 14.94
CA GLY A 208 -16.17 16.96 16.17
C GLY A 208 -16.42 18.06 17.22
N THR A 209 -17.66 18.13 17.69
CA THR A 209 -18.01 18.68 19.01
C THR A 209 -17.74 17.62 20.07
#